data_AF-A0A848GRE9-F1
#
_entry.id   AF-A0A848GRE9-F1
#
_cell.length_a   1.000
_cell.length_b   1.000
_cell.length_c   1.000
_cell.angle_alpha   90.00
_cell.angle_beta   90.00
_cell.angle_gamma   90.00
#
_symmetry.space_group_name_H-M   'P 1'
#
loop_
_entity.id
_entity.type
_entity.pdbx_description
1 polymer ?
#
loop_
_entity_poly.entity_id
_entity_poly.type
_entity_poly.pdbx_seq_one_letter_code
_entity_poly.pdbx_strand_id
1 'polypeptide(L)'
;MSNLELRSANNPGLGFHRHNGFGWALYSDSALRLRGRNNTGEDVVFWHTGNAPRPLIQHYYRLHAAEGTSADRFEQGATFCYGVGAPFSGPLLSFGGLNGGYDCQISADYYYGNAISFVQTSLRSLKKDIQPLPYAALPVLMKAQVRSFKFKADSSGKTNIGFIADEVPDEMSIPGRGGVDQASTVGLLVKSAQELNAEQTDLKQQVKDLQQQVKRLEALVQQLMQAKP
;
A
#
# COMPACT_ATOMS: atom_id res chain seq x y z
N MET A 1 -37.86 45.30 -21.33
CA MET A 1 -38.81 44.87 -20.28
C MET A 1 -38.77 43.35 -20.22
N SER A 2 -38.30 42.78 -19.11
CA SER A 2 -38.28 41.32 -18.90
C SER A 2 -39.54 40.92 -18.17
N ASN A 3 -40.36 40.08 -18.79
CA ASN A 3 -41.63 39.63 -18.22
C ASN A 3 -41.36 38.67 -17.05
N LEU A 4 -41.98 38.95 -15.90
CA LEU A 4 -42.09 38.01 -14.79
C LEU A 4 -43.23 37.04 -15.13
N GLU A 5 -42.92 35.83 -15.58
CA GLU A 5 -43.93 34.78 -15.76
C GLU A 5 -44.02 33.92 -14.49
N LEU A 6 -45.16 33.98 -13.81
CA LEU A 6 -45.57 33.02 -12.78
C LEU A 6 -46.42 31.94 -13.45
N ARG A 7 -45.79 30.84 -13.88
CA ARG A 7 -46.54 29.67 -14.39
C ARG A 7 -46.53 28.55 -13.36
N SER A 8 -47.72 28.04 -13.06
CA SER A 8 -47.96 26.79 -12.34
C SER A 8 -48.32 25.70 -13.35
N ALA A 9 -47.85 24.47 -13.10
CA ALA A 9 -48.62 23.28 -13.48
C ALA A 9 -48.33 22.07 -12.59
N ASN A 10 -47.10 21.86 -12.07
CA ASN A 10 -46.83 20.71 -11.17
C ASN A 10 -45.75 20.94 -10.09
N ASN A 11 -44.91 21.98 -10.20
CA ASN A 11 -44.00 22.45 -9.15
C ASN A 11 -44.00 23.98 -9.17
N PRO A 12 -44.35 24.68 -8.07
CA PRO A 12 -44.29 26.14 -8.03
C PRO A 12 -42.83 26.59 -8.09
N GLY A 13 -42.51 27.46 -9.06
CA GLY A 13 -41.15 27.96 -9.24
C GLY A 13 -41.10 29.39 -9.75
N LEU A 14 -40.01 30.09 -9.43
CA LEU A 14 -39.75 31.47 -9.87
C LEU A 14 -38.77 31.43 -11.05
N GLY A 15 -39.25 31.82 -12.23
CA GLY A 15 -38.45 31.85 -13.46
C GLY A 15 -37.70 33.17 -13.63
N PHE A 16 -36.40 33.10 -13.93
CA PHE A 16 -35.60 34.24 -14.37
C PHE A 16 -35.00 33.93 -15.74
N HIS A 17 -35.19 34.87 -16.68
CA HIS A 17 -34.58 34.80 -18.00
C HIS A 17 -33.52 35.88 -18.13
N ARG A 18 -32.29 35.49 -18.46
CA ARG A 18 -31.25 36.45 -18.88
C ARG A 18 -31.36 36.65 -20.39
N HIS A 19 -31.28 37.90 -20.86
CA HIS A 19 -31.31 38.20 -22.29
C HIS A 19 -30.18 37.44 -23.01
N ASN A 20 -30.53 36.68 -24.06
CA ASN A 20 -29.66 35.77 -24.82
C ASN A 20 -29.06 34.58 -24.02
N GLY A 21 -29.66 34.20 -22.89
CA GLY A 21 -29.24 33.04 -22.10
C GLY A 21 -30.36 32.01 -21.89
N PHE A 22 -30.00 30.86 -21.33
CA PHE A 22 -30.98 29.86 -20.90
C PHE A 22 -31.91 30.40 -19.82
N GLY A 23 -33.19 30.09 -19.92
CA GLY A 23 -34.17 30.42 -18.89
C GLY A 23 -33.99 29.48 -17.71
N TRP A 24 -33.91 30.01 -16.49
CA TRP A 24 -33.76 29.22 -15.27
C TRP A 24 -35.02 29.33 -14.43
N ALA A 25 -35.54 28.20 -13.96
CA ALA A 25 -36.62 28.12 -13.00
C ALA A 25 -36.07 27.64 -11.66
N LEU A 26 -36.25 28.45 -10.62
CA LEU A 26 -35.97 28.07 -9.25
C LEU A 26 -37.18 27.34 -8.68
N TYR A 27 -36.99 26.16 -8.09
CA TYR A 27 -38.06 25.37 -7.48
C TYR A 27 -37.56 24.66 -6.22
N SER A 28 -38.47 24.29 -5.34
CA SER A 28 -38.18 23.35 -4.24
C SER A 28 -38.65 21.95 -4.59
N ASP A 29 -37.96 20.93 -4.08
CA ASP A 29 -38.43 19.55 -4.19
C ASP A 29 -38.84 18.96 -2.84
N SER A 30 -39.39 17.74 -2.87
CA SER A 30 -39.92 17.04 -1.70
C SER A 30 -38.87 16.74 -0.62
N ALA A 31 -37.57 16.98 -0.90
CA ALA A 31 -36.48 16.82 0.05
C ALA A 31 -35.99 18.15 0.64
N LEU A 32 -36.80 19.23 0.58
CA LEU A 32 -36.50 20.56 1.15
C LEU A 32 -35.23 21.19 0.55
N ARG A 33 -34.96 20.91 -0.72
CA ARG A 33 -33.83 21.49 -1.47
C ARG A 33 -34.31 22.66 -2.31
N LEU A 34 -33.49 23.71 -2.39
CA LEU A 34 -33.64 24.78 -3.36
C LEU A 34 -32.84 24.43 -4.62
N ARG A 35 -33.53 24.36 -5.76
CA ARG A 35 -32.97 23.86 -7.02
C ARG A 35 -33.25 24.80 -8.18
N GLY A 36 -32.35 24.84 -9.15
CA GLY A 36 -32.53 25.54 -10.42
C GLY A 36 -32.56 24.56 -11.56
N ARG A 37 -33.56 24.64 -12.45
CA ARG A 37 -33.56 23.92 -13.72
C ARG A 37 -33.61 24.88 -14.88
N ASN A 38 -32.79 24.68 -15.89
CA ASN A 38 -32.85 25.48 -17.11
C ASN A 38 -33.74 24.85 -18.19
N ASN A 39 -34.04 25.61 -19.24
CA ASN A 39 -34.87 25.17 -20.36
C ASN A 39 -34.20 24.13 -21.29
N THR A 40 -32.94 23.76 -21.04
CA THR A 40 -32.27 22.63 -21.71
C THR A 40 -32.29 21.35 -20.88
N GLY A 41 -32.85 21.40 -19.66
CA GLY A 41 -32.98 20.25 -18.76
C GLY A 41 -31.85 20.09 -17.74
N GLU A 42 -30.88 21.01 -17.74
CA GLU A 42 -29.83 21.06 -16.71
C GLU A 42 -30.44 21.44 -15.36
N ASP A 43 -30.04 20.75 -14.28
CA ASP A 43 -30.67 20.84 -12.97
C ASP A 43 -29.59 20.87 -11.87
N VAL A 44 -29.61 21.92 -11.04
CA VAL A 44 -28.60 22.20 -10.02
C VAL A 44 -29.26 22.41 -8.66
N VAL A 45 -28.56 22.04 -7.60
CA VAL A 45 -28.97 22.29 -6.21
C VAL A 45 -28.21 23.49 -5.70
N PHE A 46 -28.91 24.56 -5.33
CA PHE A 46 -28.30 25.77 -4.77
C PHE A 46 -28.21 25.70 -3.24
N TRP A 47 -29.15 25.01 -2.60
CA TRP A 47 -29.23 24.91 -1.14
C TRP A 47 -30.05 23.70 -0.69
N HIS A 48 -29.79 23.19 0.51
CA HIS A 48 -30.60 22.15 1.16
C HIS A 48 -30.58 22.34 2.68
N THR A 49 -31.61 21.86 3.38
CA THR A 49 -31.55 21.68 4.84
C THR A 49 -30.91 20.34 5.19
N GLY A 50 -29.98 20.30 6.15
CA GLY A 50 -29.39 19.06 6.70
C GLY A 50 -27.92 18.82 6.32
N ASN A 51 -27.32 17.79 6.93
CA ASN A 51 -25.96 17.32 6.59
C ASN A 51 -25.99 16.64 5.22
N ALA A 52 -25.54 17.33 4.18
CA ALA A 52 -25.17 16.62 2.96
C ALA A 52 -23.87 15.84 3.24
N PRO A 53 -23.78 14.55 2.88
CA PRO A 53 -22.54 13.78 2.99
C PRO A 53 -21.43 14.22 2.02
N ARG A 54 -21.60 15.33 1.28
CA ARG A 54 -20.61 15.86 0.33
C ARG A 54 -20.66 17.40 0.25
N PRO A 55 -19.51 18.09 0.24
CA PRO A 55 -19.45 19.52 -0.08
C PRO A 55 -19.76 19.75 -1.56
N LEU A 56 -20.52 20.80 -1.84
CA LEU A 56 -20.89 21.24 -3.19
C LEU A 56 -19.75 22.06 -3.83
N ILE A 57 -19.51 21.75 -5.12
CA ILE A 57 -18.63 22.40 -6.12
C ILE A 57 -17.18 21.89 -6.20
N GLN A 58 -16.98 20.75 -6.89
CA GLN A 58 -15.89 20.60 -7.87
C GLN A 58 -16.29 19.55 -8.93
N HIS A 59 -16.64 20.01 -10.14
CA HIS A 59 -16.76 19.14 -11.31
C HIS A 59 -15.35 18.89 -11.88
N TYR A 60 -14.77 17.71 -11.65
CA TYR A 60 -13.71 17.19 -12.53
C TYR A 60 -14.35 16.27 -13.57
N TYR A 61 -14.84 16.86 -14.65
CA TYR A 61 -15.30 16.12 -15.82
C TYR A 61 -14.10 15.90 -16.76
N ARG A 62 -13.53 14.68 -16.72
CA ARG A 62 -12.44 14.10 -17.54
C ARG A 62 -11.02 14.24 -16.99
N LEU A 63 -10.34 13.10 -16.88
CA LEU A 63 -8.88 13.02 -16.71
C LEU A 63 -8.16 13.30 -18.05
N HIS A 64 -8.75 12.90 -19.18
CA HIS A 64 -8.32 13.28 -20.54
C HIS A 64 -9.44 13.01 -21.58
N ALA A 65 -9.55 13.80 -22.65
CA ALA A 65 -10.64 13.68 -23.62
C ALA A 65 -10.58 12.44 -24.54
N ALA A 66 -9.42 11.79 -24.63
CA ALA A 66 -9.19 10.66 -25.53
C ALA A 66 -9.42 9.27 -24.91
N GLU A 67 -9.62 9.18 -23.59
CA GLU A 67 -9.48 7.90 -22.88
C GLU A 67 -10.80 7.21 -22.53
N GLY A 68 -11.95 7.83 -22.83
CA GLY A 68 -13.26 7.17 -22.69
C GLY A 68 -13.67 6.77 -21.27
N THR A 69 -12.91 7.15 -20.23
CA THR A 69 -13.19 6.81 -18.83
C THR A 69 -13.90 7.96 -18.12
N SER A 70 -15.00 7.65 -17.42
CA SER A 70 -15.63 8.54 -16.44
C SER A 70 -15.44 7.97 -15.04
N ALA A 71 -15.21 8.84 -14.05
CA ALA A 71 -15.08 8.45 -12.65
C ALA A 71 -16.35 7.77 -12.09
N ASP A 72 -17.49 7.91 -12.78
CA ASP A 72 -18.81 7.47 -12.33
C ASP A 72 -19.24 6.07 -12.83
N ARG A 73 -18.46 5.38 -13.69
CA ARG A 73 -18.74 3.99 -14.14
C ARG A 73 -17.78 2.95 -13.54
N PHE A 74 -17.43 3.14 -12.27
CA PHE A 74 -16.42 2.33 -11.57
C PHE A 74 -17.09 1.40 -10.55
N GLU A 75 -17.26 0.12 -10.87
CA GLU A 75 -18.02 -0.83 -10.02
C GLU A 75 -17.17 -1.70 -9.07
N GLN A 76 -15.84 -1.76 -9.16
CA GLN A 76 -15.03 -2.64 -8.27
C GLN A 76 -13.63 -2.09 -7.94
N GLY A 77 -13.59 -1.06 -7.08
CA GLY A 77 -12.37 -0.56 -6.44
C GLY A 77 -12.05 0.89 -6.83
N ALA A 78 -11.89 1.77 -5.86
CA ALA A 78 -11.56 3.18 -6.10
C ALA A 78 -10.16 3.50 -5.60
N THR A 79 -9.43 4.39 -6.30
CA THR A 79 -8.74 5.44 -5.56
C THR A 79 -8.51 6.71 -6.37
N PHE A 80 -8.74 7.89 -5.76
CA PHE A 80 -7.88 9.10 -5.79
C PHE A 80 -8.31 10.04 -4.63
N CYS A 81 -7.44 10.31 -3.65
CA CYS A 81 -7.76 11.25 -2.57
C CYS A 81 -7.56 12.71 -3.01
N TYR A 82 -8.63 13.50 -2.95
CA TYR A 82 -8.57 14.95 -2.83
C TYR A 82 -9.56 15.39 -1.75
N GLY A 83 -9.07 15.82 -0.59
CA GLY A 83 -9.95 16.36 0.45
C GLY A 83 -9.30 16.43 1.83
N VAL A 84 -9.20 17.66 2.34
CA VAL A 84 -9.08 17.96 3.77
C VAL A 84 -10.24 17.26 4.49
N GLY A 85 -9.97 16.25 5.32
CA GLY A 85 -11.01 15.50 6.02
C GLY A 85 -10.77 14.00 6.21
N ALA A 86 -9.80 13.39 5.54
CA ALA A 86 -9.22 12.13 6.00
C ALA A 86 -8.28 12.41 7.19
N PRO A 87 -8.14 11.52 8.18
CA PRO A 87 -7.15 11.68 9.27
C PRO A 87 -5.70 11.63 8.78
N PHE A 88 -5.49 11.52 7.47
CA PHE A 88 -4.21 11.43 6.79
C PHE A 88 -4.11 12.55 5.76
N SER A 89 -3.07 13.38 5.88
CA SER A 89 -2.78 14.46 4.94
C SER A 89 -1.85 13.94 3.84
N GLY A 90 -2.42 13.57 2.68
CA GLY A 90 -1.66 13.38 1.45
C GLY A 90 -2.29 12.47 0.37
N PRO A 91 -1.63 12.35 -0.80
CA PRO A 91 -2.12 11.50 -1.88
C PRO A 91 -2.08 10.04 -1.41
N LEU A 92 -3.25 9.48 -1.21
CA LEU A 92 -3.47 8.07 -0.93
C LEU A 92 -3.92 7.40 -2.22
N LEU A 93 -3.20 6.36 -2.65
CA LEU A 93 -3.67 5.32 -3.57
C LEU A 93 -3.89 4.05 -2.73
N SER A 94 -5.12 3.55 -2.64
CA SER A 94 -5.52 2.46 -1.73
C SER A 94 -6.50 1.55 -2.44
N PHE A 95 -6.05 0.34 -2.77
CA PHE A 95 -6.91 -0.66 -3.40
C PHE A 95 -7.54 -1.54 -2.33
N GLY A 96 -8.88 -1.55 -2.28
CA GLY A 96 -9.71 -2.61 -1.70
C GLY A 96 -9.45 -2.99 -0.24
N GLY A 97 -10.40 -2.70 0.65
CA GLY A 97 -10.42 -3.21 2.02
C GLY A 97 -11.68 -2.82 2.77
N LEU A 98 -12.49 -3.79 3.20
CA LEU A 98 -13.62 -3.53 4.10
C LEU A 98 -13.07 -3.18 5.49
N ASN A 99 -13.66 -2.21 6.21
CA ASN A 99 -13.28 -1.84 7.59
C ASN A 99 -11.79 -1.44 7.80
N GLY A 100 -11.12 -0.88 6.79
CA GLY A 100 -9.72 -0.43 6.91
C GLY A 100 -8.65 -1.52 6.75
N GLY A 101 -9.03 -2.73 6.35
CA GLY A 101 -8.10 -3.79 5.98
C GLY A 101 -7.72 -3.71 4.50
N TYR A 102 -6.86 -2.76 4.14
CA TYR A 102 -6.41 -2.58 2.75
C TYR A 102 -5.35 -3.62 2.37
N ASP A 103 -5.48 -4.23 1.20
CA ASP A 103 -4.49 -5.20 0.68
C ASP A 103 -3.20 -4.51 0.23
N CYS A 104 -3.31 -3.26 -0.24
CA CYS A 104 -2.18 -2.41 -0.60
C CYS A 104 -2.51 -0.93 -0.34
N GLN A 105 -1.68 -0.27 0.49
CA GLN A 105 -1.76 1.16 0.75
C GLN A 105 -0.47 1.84 0.26
N ILE A 106 -0.60 2.82 -0.62
CA ILE A 106 0.46 3.73 -1.03
C ILE A 106 0.12 5.10 -0.45
N SER A 107 0.88 5.49 0.58
CA SER A 107 0.77 6.81 1.23
C SER A 107 2.06 7.58 1.08
N ALA A 108 1.96 8.90 0.89
CA ALA A 108 3.09 9.82 0.96
C ALA A 108 2.72 11.05 1.80
N ASP A 109 3.69 11.58 2.56
CA ASP A 109 3.51 12.78 3.38
C ASP A 109 3.32 14.02 2.50
N TYR A 110 2.15 14.66 2.60
CA TYR A 110 1.86 15.92 1.93
C TYR A 110 2.38 17.10 2.74
N TYR A 111 3.71 17.28 2.79
CA TYR A 111 4.37 18.58 2.94
C TYR A 111 5.90 18.49 2.96
N TYR A 112 6.45 17.39 3.49
CA TYR A 112 7.86 17.33 3.93
C TYR A 112 8.77 16.36 3.16
N GLY A 113 8.26 15.70 2.12
CA GLY A 113 9.07 14.84 1.26
C GLY A 113 8.60 13.40 1.23
N ASN A 114 8.85 12.78 0.08
CA ASN A 114 8.24 11.54 -0.37
C ASN A 114 8.80 10.31 0.38
N ALA A 115 8.09 9.85 1.41
CA ALA A 115 8.30 8.51 1.96
C ALA A 115 7.13 7.62 1.56
N ILE A 116 7.27 6.91 0.43
CA ILE A 116 6.34 5.84 0.07
C ILE A 116 6.69 4.61 0.92
N SER A 117 5.72 4.10 1.68
CA SER A 117 5.83 2.84 2.41
C SER A 117 4.99 1.77 1.76
N PHE A 118 5.51 0.54 1.71
CA PHE A 118 4.77 -0.64 1.28
C PHE A 118 4.50 -1.50 2.52
N VAL A 119 3.24 -1.51 2.96
CA VAL A 119 2.78 -2.33 4.08
C VAL A 119 1.78 -3.35 3.56
N GLN A 120 2.01 -4.63 3.87
CA GLN A 120 1.10 -5.72 3.53
C GLN A 120 0.33 -6.16 4.77
N THR A 121 -0.99 -6.33 4.66
CA THR A 121 -1.79 -6.85 5.76
C THR A 121 -1.34 -8.26 6.13
N SER A 122 -1.03 -8.48 7.41
CA SER A 122 -0.42 -9.72 7.91
C SER A 122 -1.07 -10.19 9.23
N LEU A 123 -2.41 -10.22 9.26
CA LEU A 123 -3.15 -10.67 10.43
C LEU A 123 -3.34 -12.20 10.41
N ARG A 124 -3.27 -12.82 11.60
CA ARG A 124 -3.56 -14.26 11.76
C ARG A 124 -4.97 -14.62 11.28
N SER A 125 -5.94 -13.72 11.44
CA SER A 125 -7.32 -13.91 10.97
C SER A 125 -7.45 -14.01 9.44
N LEU A 126 -6.45 -13.53 8.70
CA LEU A 126 -6.42 -13.54 7.23
C LEU A 126 -5.52 -14.65 6.67
N LYS A 127 -4.90 -15.46 7.55
CA LYS A 127 -3.94 -16.50 7.17
C LYS A 127 -4.40 -17.84 7.72
N LYS A 128 -4.16 -18.91 6.97
CA LYS A 128 -4.42 -20.30 7.38
C LYS A 128 -3.12 -21.10 7.41
N ASP A 129 -3.15 -22.26 8.07
CA ASP A 129 -2.05 -23.23 8.06
C ASP A 129 -0.69 -22.66 8.55
N ILE A 130 -0.73 -21.78 9.55
CA ILE A 130 0.45 -21.10 10.07
C ILE A 130 1.28 -22.07 10.92
N GLN A 131 2.45 -22.45 10.41
CA GLN A 131 3.42 -23.30 11.08
C GLN A 131 4.81 -22.66 11.06
N PRO A 132 5.71 -23.02 12.00
CA PRO A 132 7.13 -22.71 11.85
C PRO A 132 7.68 -23.26 10.52
N LEU A 133 8.64 -22.56 9.91
CA LEU A 133 9.30 -23.05 8.70
C LEU A 133 9.95 -24.42 9.00
N PRO A 134 9.59 -25.49 8.27
CA PRO A 134 9.97 -26.85 8.65
C PRO A 134 11.41 -27.23 8.28
N TYR A 135 12.14 -26.34 7.63
CA TYR A 135 13.52 -26.53 7.18
C TYR A 135 14.39 -25.31 7.51
N ALA A 136 15.71 -25.51 7.45
CA ALA A 136 16.69 -24.45 7.67
C ALA A 136 16.66 -23.43 6.53
N ALA A 137 16.63 -22.14 6.85
CA ALA A 137 16.59 -21.07 5.86
C ALA A 137 17.97 -20.74 5.28
N LEU A 138 19.03 -20.84 6.10
CA LEU A 138 20.38 -20.47 5.66
C LEU A 138 20.83 -21.27 4.42
N PRO A 139 20.67 -22.61 4.34
CA PRO A 139 21.06 -23.36 3.15
C PRO A 139 20.25 -22.98 1.89
N VAL A 140 19.03 -22.49 2.04
CA VAL A 140 18.22 -21.99 0.91
C VAL A 140 18.83 -20.68 0.41
N LEU A 141 19.09 -19.71 1.29
CA LEU A 141 19.71 -18.45 0.90
C LEU A 141 21.08 -18.62 0.26
N MET A 142 21.89 -19.56 0.76
CA MET A 142 23.23 -19.81 0.23
C MET A 142 23.24 -20.36 -1.21
N LYS A 143 22.10 -20.84 -1.73
CA LYS A 143 21.95 -21.21 -3.14
C LYS A 143 21.72 -20.01 -4.05
N ALA A 144 21.18 -18.91 -3.53
CA ALA A 144 20.90 -17.71 -4.30
C ALA A 144 22.20 -16.93 -4.58
N GLN A 145 22.41 -16.56 -5.85
CA GLN A 145 23.57 -15.76 -6.24
C GLN A 145 23.17 -14.29 -6.40
N VAL A 146 23.92 -13.41 -5.73
CA VAL A 146 23.82 -11.97 -5.95
C VAL A 146 24.55 -11.63 -7.25
N ARG A 147 23.86 -10.94 -8.15
CA ARG A 147 24.37 -10.50 -9.45
C ARG A 147 24.48 -8.99 -9.50
N SER A 148 25.43 -8.50 -10.29
CA SER A 148 25.36 -7.16 -10.87
C SER A 148 24.76 -7.26 -12.27
N PHE A 149 23.86 -6.33 -12.63
CA PHE A 149 23.19 -6.36 -13.92
C PHE A 149 22.78 -4.96 -14.38
N LYS A 150 22.46 -4.84 -15.67
CA LYS A 150 21.89 -3.63 -16.28
C LYS A 150 20.59 -4.01 -16.97
N PHE A 151 19.59 -3.15 -16.91
CA PHE A 151 18.35 -3.38 -17.65
C PHE A 151 18.57 -3.12 -19.13
N LYS A 152 18.06 -4.02 -19.99
CA LYS A 152 18.16 -3.87 -21.45
C LYS A 152 17.53 -2.56 -21.95
N ALA A 153 16.45 -2.12 -21.31
CA ALA A 153 15.73 -0.90 -21.66
C ALA A 153 16.34 0.38 -21.05
N ASP A 154 17.31 0.26 -20.13
CA ASP A 154 17.92 1.41 -19.47
C ASP A 154 19.11 1.94 -20.29
N SER A 155 18.88 3.04 -21.00
CA SER A 155 19.90 3.72 -21.79
C SER A 155 20.93 4.47 -20.95
N SER A 156 20.68 4.70 -19.66
CA SER A 156 21.67 5.32 -18.76
C SER A 156 22.83 4.37 -18.41
N GLY A 157 22.62 3.06 -18.62
CA GLY A 157 23.63 2.05 -18.34
C GLY A 157 23.91 1.86 -16.86
N LYS A 158 22.95 2.18 -15.97
CA LYS A 158 23.09 2.02 -14.52
C LYS A 158 23.31 0.56 -14.15
N THR A 159 24.39 0.30 -13.42
CA THR A 159 24.62 -1.02 -12.80
C THR A 159 23.76 -1.15 -11.54
N ASN A 160 22.96 -2.21 -11.49
CA ASN A 160 22.15 -2.60 -10.33
C ASN A 160 22.75 -3.85 -9.70
N ILE A 161 22.43 -4.08 -8.43
CA ILE A 161 22.82 -5.28 -7.67
C ILE A 161 21.53 -5.93 -7.17
N GLY A 162 21.40 -7.23 -7.33
CA GLY A 162 20.22 -7.96 -6.88
C GLY A 162 20.24 -9.41 -7.32
N PHE A 163 19.06 -9.95 -7.54
CA PHE A 163 18.84 -11.36 -7.90
C PHE A 163 18.22 -11.48 -9.29
N ILE A 164 18.47 -12.62 -9.95
CA ILE A 164 17.80 -12.98 -11.20
C ILE A 164 16.74 -14.04 -10.87
N ALA A 165 15.50 -13.76 -11.25
CA ALA A 165 14.33 -14.52 -10.80
C ALA A 165 14.32 -16.00 -11.22
N ASP A 166 14.94 -16.33 -12.35
CA ASP A 166 15.07 -17.69 -12.87
C ASP A 166 16.28 -18.46 -12.31
N GLU A 167 17.14 -17.82 -11.50
CA GLU A 167 18.29 -18.45 -10.84
C GLU A 167 18.09 -18.67 -9.32
N VAL A 168 17.18 -17.94 -8.68
CA VAL A 168 16.96 -18.06 -7.21
C VAL A 168 16.16 -19.32 -6.84
N PRO A 169 16.27 -19.82 -5.59
CA PRO A 169 15.40 -20.88 -5.10
C PRO A 169 13.91 -20.52 -5.25
N ASP A 170 13.05 -21.54 -5.37
CA ASP A 170 11.60 -21.34 -5.57
C ASP A 170 10.98 -20.54 -4.41
N GLU A 171 11.52 -20.67 -3.20
CA GLU A 171 11.10 -19.92 -2.01
C GLU A 171 11.31 -18.40 -2.14
N MET A 172 12.17 -17.95 -3.06
CA MET A 172 12.46 -16.55 -3.34
C MET A 172 11.83 -16.07 -4.65
N SER A 173 11.27 -16.95 -5.47
CA SER A 173 10.74 -16.62 -6.79
C SER A 173 9.22 -16.56 -6.75
N ILE A 174 8.62 -15.67 -7.53
CA ILE A 174 7.17 -15.73 -7.75
C ILE A 174 6.81 -16.91 -8.66
N PRO A 175 5.56 -17.39 -8.66
CA PRO A 175 5.11 -18.38 -9.64
C PRO A 175 5.43 -17.97 -11.08
N GLY A 176 5.99 -18.89 -11.86
CA GLY A 176 6.44 -18.63 -13.23
C GLY A 176 7.82 -17.97 -13.33
N ARG A 177 8.51 -17.73 -12.21
CA ARG A 177 9.91 -17.27 -12.14
C ARG A 177 10.20 -15.95 -12.88
N GLY A 178 9.17 -15.10 -13.01
CA GLY A 178 9.29 -13.78 -13.65
C GLY A 178 9.72 -12.64 -12.72
N GLY A 179 9.88 -12.92 -11.42
CA GLY A 179 10.22 -11.93 -10.41
C GLY A 179 10.67 -12.57 -9.10
N VAL A 180 11.30 -11.77 -8.24
CA VAL A 180 11.78 -12.20 -6.92
C VAL A 180 10.80 -11.70 -5.87
N ASP A 181 10.27 -12.61 -5.06
CA ASP A 181 9.43 -12.30 -3.92
C ASP A 181 10.29 -11.76 -2.78
N GLN A 182 10.22 -10.45 -2.60
CA GLN A 182 10.98 -9.73 -1.58
C GLN A 182 10.50 -10.07 -0.16
N ALA A 183 9.20 -10.29 0.06
CA ALA A 183 8.66 -10.57 1.38
C ALA A 183 9.11 -11.96 1.86
N SER A 184 9.04 -12.96 0.98
CA SER A 184 9.54 -14.31 1.26
C SER A 184 11.05 -14.31 1.48
N THR A 185 11.79 -13.55 0.66
CA THR A 185 13.25 -13.37 0.83
C THR A 185 13.61 -12.77 2.20
N VAL A 186 12.87 -11.75 2.66
CA VAL A 186 13.07 -11.15 4.00
C VAL A 186 12.76 -12.16 5.11
N GLY A 187 11.70 -12.95 4.98
CA GLY A 187 11.38 -14.01 5.95
C GLY A 187 12.52 -15.04 6.10
N LEU A 188 13.10 -15.46 4.97
CA LEU A 188 14.27 -16.35 4.95
C LEU A 188 15.50 -15.70 5.59
N LEU A 189 15.76 -14.41 5.32
CA LEU A 189 16.87 -13.66 5.93
C LEU A 189 16.75 -13.61 7.46
N VAL A 190 15.57 -13.31 7.98
CA VAL A 190 15.33 -13.28 9.43
C VAL A 190 15.55 -14.66 10.06
N LYS A 191 15.00 -15.72 9.47
CA LYS A 191 15.18 -17.09 9.96
C LYS A 191 16.65 -17.52 9.92
N SER A 192 17.37 -17.17 8.86
CA SER A 192 18.81 -17.47 8.72
C SER A 192 19.64 -16.75 9.78
N ALA A 193 19.31 -15.49 10.11
CA ALA A 193 19.96 -14.77 11.21
C ALA A 193 19.70 -15.42 12.57
N GLN A 194 18.48 -15.93 12.81
CA GLN A 194 18.15 -16.68 14.02
C GLN A 194 18.98 -17.97 14.14
N GLU A 195 19.12 -18.71 13.03
CA GLU A 195 19.93 -19.93 12.94
C GLU A 195 21.40 -19.64 13.24
N LEU A 196 21.98 -18.63 12.58
CA LEU A 196 23.36 -18.21 12.81
C LEU A 196 23.62 -17.77 14.26
N ASN A 197 22.68 -17.05 14.87
CA ASN A 197 22.83 -16.63 16.26
C ASN A 197 22.78 -17.82 17.24
N ALA A 198 21.93 -18.81 16.95
CA ALA A 198 21.85 -20.04 17.73
C ALA A 198 23.17 -20.84 17.63
N GLU A 199 23.70 -21.01 16.42
CA GLU A 199 24.99 -21.68 16.18
C GLU A 199 26.15 -20.93 16.85
N GLN A 200 26.18 -19.59 16.76
CA GLN A 200 27.22 -18.80 17.43
C GLN A 200 27.17 -18.96 18.96
N THR A 201 25.99 -19.07 19.54
CA THR A 201 25.82 -19.27 20.99
C THR A 201 26.33 -20.64 21.41
N ASP A 202 26.00 -21.67 20.64
CA ASP A 202 26.46 -23.03 20.87
C ASP A 202 27.99 -23.15 20.73
N LEU A 203 28.58 -22.63 19.65
CA LEU A 203 30.02 -22.61 19.43
C LEU A 203 30.77 -21.88 20.56
N LYS A 204 30.25 -20.74 21.03
CA LYS A 204 30.84 -20.03 22.18
C LYS A 204 30.82 -20.86 23.45
N GLN A 205 29.77 -21.65 23.65
CA GLN A 205 29.68 -22.54 24.82
C GLN A 205 30.68 -23.69 24.70
N GLN A 206 30.76 -24.34 23.55
CA GLN A 206 31.74 -25.40 23.29
C GLN A 206 33.19 -24.91 23.50
N VAL A 207 33.51 -23.70 23.02
CA VAL A 207 34.85 -23.10 23.24
C VAL A 207 35.14 -22.91 24.73
N LYS A 208 34.16 -22.45 25.52
CA LYS A 208 34.34 -22.30 26.99
C LYS A 208 34.56 -23.66 27.66
N ASP A 209 33.80 -24.67 27.28
CA ASP A 209 33.90 -25.99 27.88
C ASP A 209 35.25 -26.64 27.56
N LEU A 210 35.71 -26.52 26.31
CA LEU A 210 37.04 -26.97 25.90
C LEU A 210 38.16 -26.23 26.64
N GLN A 211 38.04 -24.90 26.80
CA GLN A 211 39.00 -24.12 27.58
C GLN A 211 39.08 -24.58 29.04
N GLN A 212 37.95 -24.94 29.65
CA GLN A 212 37.93 -25.49 31.01
C GLN A 212 38.58 -26.88 31.08
N GLN A 213 38.34 -27.73 30.07
CA GLN A 213 38.98 -29.05 29.99
C GLN A 213 40.49 -28.94 29.85
N VAL A 214 40.99 -28.06 28.97
CA VAL A 214 42.42 -27.80 28.80
C VAL A 214 43.05 -27.36 30.12
N LYS A 215 42.48 -26.36 30.81
CA LYS A 215 42.98 -25.92 32.13
C LYS A 215 43.04 -27.05 33.16
N ARG A 216 42.04 -27.94 33.15
CA ARG A 216 41.97 -29.07 34.09
C ARG A 216 43.05 -30.11 33.78
N LEU A 217 43.32 -30.38 32.51
CA LEU A 217 44.39 -31.28 32.07
C LEU A 217 45.78 -30.69 32.37
N GLU A 218 45.98 -29.40 32.14
CA GLU A 218 47.22 -28.69 32.50
C GLU A 218 47.53 -28.82 33.99
N ALA A 219 46.52 -28.62 34.85
CA ALA A 219 46.67 -28.80 36.30
C ALA A 219 47.03 -30.24 36.68
N LEU A 220 46.39 -31.24 36.06
CA LEU A 220 46.69 -32.66 36.31
C LEU A 220 48.12 -33.02 35.87
N VAL A 221 48.55 -32.54 34.70
CA VAL A 221 49.91 -32.78 34.20
C VAL A 221 50.94 -32.16 35.15
N GLN A 222 50.70 -30.93 35.63
CA GLN A 222 51.58 -30.29 36.62
C GLN A 222 51.67 -31.10 37.92
N GLN A 223 50.53 -31.61 38.42
CA GLN A 223 50.52 -32.47 39.61
C GLN A 223 51.33 -33.75 39.40
N LEU A 224 51.18 -34.41 38.25
CA LEU A 224 51.96 -35.62 37.92
C LEU A 224 53.46 -35.34 37.77
N MET A 225 53.84 -34.18 37.22
CA MET A 225 55.24 -33.78 37.13
C MET A 225 55.87 -33.52 38.50
N GLN A 226 55.12 -32.96 39.44
CA GLN A 226 55.58 -32.72 40.81
C GLN A 226 55.63 -34.00 41.67
N ALA A 227 54.84 -35.01 41.32
CA ALA A 227 54.76 -36.28 42.04
C ALA A 227 55.80 -37.33 41.60
N LYS A 228 56.67 -37.03 40.62
CA LYS A 228 57.78 -37.91 40.25
C LYS A 228 58.94 -37.74 41.26
N PRO A 229 59.42 -38.83 41.89
CA PRO A 229 60.56 -38.78 42.82
C PRO A 229 61.88 -38.47 42.12
#